data_AF-A0A6B2T2D4-F1
#
_entry.id   AF-A0A6B2T2D4-F1
#
_cell.length_a   1.000
_cell.length_b   1.000
_cell.length_c   1.000
_cell.angle_alpha   90.00
_cell.angle_beta   90.00
_cell.angle_gamma   90.00
#
_symmetry.space_group_name_H-M   'P 1'
#
loop_
_entity.id
_entity.type
_entity.pdbx_description
1 polymer ?
#
loop_
_entity_poly.entity_id
_entity_poly.type
_entity_poly.pdbx_seq_one_letter_code
_entity_poly.pdbx_strand_id
1 'polypeptide(L)'
;MGGGTNLVDLMKLGVERPQTLIDVSRLPLDGVRELADGSLRVGATVRNSDLASHPLIRARHPVLSQALLAGASGQLRNMATTGGNLLQRTRCPYFQDLAKPCNKREPGSGCGAREGVHRDHAVLGHSAQCIATHPSDMAVALAALDAQVEL
;
A
#
# COMPACT_ATOMS: atom_id res chain seq x y z
N MET A 1 10.01 6.34 6.79
CA MET A 1 9.28 5.19 7.34
C MET A 1 8.04 5.73 8.01
N GLY A 2 6.85 5.27 7.59
CA GLY A 2 5.59 5.53 8.28
C GLY A 2 5.36 4.48 9.36
N GLY A 3 4.34 3.63 9.20
CA GLY A 3 4.03 2.54 10.14
C GLY A 3 4.96 1.32 10.13
N GLY A 4 5.83 1.19 9.13
CA GLY A 4 6.77 0.06 9.01
C GLY A 4 6.15 -1.30 8.63
N THR A 5 4.82 -1.43 8.60
CA THR A 5 4.07 -2.70 8.44
C THR A 5 4.27 -3.44 7.11
N ASN A 6 4.93 -2.85 6.12
CA ASN A 6 5.36 -3.54 4.89
C ASN A 6 6.89 -3.49 4.73
N LEU A 7 7.50 -2.32 4.97
CA LEU A 7 8.94 -2.14 4.82
C LEU A 7 9.75 -3.05 5.76
N VAL A 8 9.37 -3.14 7.04
CA VAL A 8 10.10 -3.98 8.01
C VAL A 8 10.00 -5.46 7.65
N ASP A 9 8.85 -5.92 7.17
CA ASP A 9 8.69 -7.31 6.70
C ASP A 9 9.62 -7.60 5.54
N LEU A 10 9.68 -6.71 4.55
CA LEU A 10 10.55 -6.88 3.40
C LEU A 10 12.04 -6.76 3.75
N MET A 11 12.39 -5.97 4.76
CA MET A 11 13.76 -5.91 5.30
C MET A 11 14.16 -7.23 5.97
N LYS A 12 13.26 -7.84 6.75
CA LYS A 12 13.51 -9.15 7.38
C LYS A 12 13.71 -10.26 6.35
N LEU A 13 12.97 -10.20 5.23
CA LEU A 13 13.15 -11.11 4.10
C LEU A 13 14.38 -10.78 3.26
N GLY A 14 15.06 -9.66 3.51
CA GLY A 14 16.20 -9.18 2.74
C GLY A 14 15.84 -8.69 1.33
N VAL A 15 14.55 -8.45 1.05
CA VAL A 15 14.06 -7.88 -0.21
C VAL A 15 14.35 -6.38 -0.28
N GLU A 16 14.14 -5.67 0.83
CA GLU A 16 14.52 -4.26 0.98
C GLU A 16 15.79 -4.17 1.83
N ARG A 17 16.83 -3.49 1.33
CA ARG A 17 18.12 -3.37 2.04
C ARG A 17 18.59 -1.91 2.10
N PRO A 18 17.80 -1.00 2.72
CA PRO A 18 18.19 0.40 2.81
C PRO A 18 19.41 0.56 3.72
N GLN A 19 20.36 1.41 3.32
CA GLN A 19 21.49 1.81 4.17
C GLN A 19 21.07 2.84 5.23
N THR A 20 19.97 3.55 5.01
CA THR A 20 19.47 4.60 5.91
C THR A 20 17.95 4.58 5.92
N LEU A 21 17.36 4.78 7.10
CA LEU A 21 15.93 4.92 7.29
C LEU A 21 15.62 6.27 7.92
N ILE A 22 14.78 7.05 7.25
CA ILE A 22 14.30 8.34 7.76
C ILE A 22 12.89 8.12 8.31
N ASP A 23 12.67 8.30 9.61
CA ASP A 23 11.32 8.27 10.18
C ASP A 23 10.57 9.57 9.83
N VAL A 24 9.36 9.43 9.28
CA VAL A 24 8.49 10.56 8.93
C VAL A 24 7.25 10.62 9.81
N SER A 25 7.10 9.69 10.77
CA SER A 25 5.89 9.52 11.56
C SER A 25 5.53 10.71 12.46
N ARG A 26 6.48 11.60 12.74
CA ARG A 26 6.31 12.79 13.59
C ARG A 26 6.18 14.09 12.80
N LEU A 27 6.19 14.03 11.47
CA LEU A 27 5.89 15.21 10.65
C LEU A 27 4.39 15.53 10.77
N PRO A 28 3.99 16.82 10.69
CA PRO A 28 2.61 17.27 10.82
C PRO A 28 1.79 16.96 9.55
N LEU A 29 1.69 15.68 9.22
CA LEU A 29 1.05 15.13 8.01
C LEU A 29 -0.04 14.11 8.40
N ASP A 30 -0.61 14.24 9.60
CA ASP A 30 -1.53 13.30 10.24
C ASP A 30 -2.97 13.84 10.31
N GLY A 31 -3.26 14.94 9.62
CA GLY A 31 -4.58 15.56 9.57
C GLY A 31 -5.44 15.14 8.38
N VAL A 32 -6.76 15.23 8.57
CA VAL A 32 -7.76 15.24 7.50
C VAL A 32 -8.45 16.59 7.51
N ARG A 33 -8.41 17.32 6.40
CA ARG A 33 -8.97 18.68 6.31
C ARG A 33 -9.76 18.89 5.04
N GLU A 34 -10.81 19.68 5.14
CA GLU A 34 -11.53 20.18 3.98
C GLU A 34 -10.78 21.38 3.38
N LEU A 35 -10.74 21.44 2.05
CA LEU A 35 -10.16 22.53 1.27
C LEU A 35 -11.25 23.52 0.87
N ALA A 36 -10.84 24.70 0.38
CA ALA A 36 -11.77 25.76 -0.02
C ALA A 36 -12.70 25.35 -1.18
N ASP A 37 -12.29 24.39 -2.01
CA ASP A 37 -13.10 23.81 -3.09
C ASP A 37 -14.03 22.68 -2.61
N GLY A 38 -14.08 22.45 -1.29
CA GLY A 38 -14.86 21.38 -0.66
C GLY A 38 -14.21 20.00 -0.77
N SER A 39 -13.05 19.83 -1.40
CA SER A 39 -12.36 18.54 -1.44
C SER A 39 -11.71 18.20 -0.09
N LEU A 40 -11.41 16.93 0.16
CA LEU A 40 -10.71 16.51 1.37
C LEU A 40 -9.23 16.24 1.09
N ARG A 41 -8.36 16.86 1.89
CA ARG A 41 -6.94 16.51 1.94
C ARG A 41 -6.68 15.59 3.12
N VAL A 42 -6.13 14.41 2.82
CA VAL A 42 -5.72 13.40 3.80
C VAL A 42 -4.20 13.40 3.89
N GLY A 43 -3.66 13.63 5.08
CA GLY A 43 -2.23 13.60 5.31
C GLY A 43 -1.62 12.19 5.15
N ALA A 44 -0.36 12.14 4.70
CA ALA A 44 0.34 10.90 4.40
C ALA A 44 0.64 10.02 5.63
N THR A 45 0.67 10.60 6.83
CA THR A 45 0.94 9.91 8.10
C THR A 45 -0.32 9.60 8.92
N VAL A 46 -1.52 9.98 8.43
CA VAL A 46 -2.81 9.57 9.03
C VAL A 46 -2.84 8.05 9.14
N ARG A 47 -3.21 7.52 10.32
CA ARG A 47 -3.32 6.07 10.52
C ARG A 47 -4.55 5.53 9.80
N ASN A 48 -4.45 4.31 9.30
CA ASN A 48 -5.55 3.67 8.58
C ASN A 48 -6.82 3.54 9.45
N SER A 49 -6.67 3.22 10.73
CA SER A 49 -7.81 3.15 11.67
C SER A 49 -8.46 4.53 11.90
N ASP A 50 -7.65 5.57 12.04
CA ASP A 50 -8.14 6.94 12.24
C ASP A 50 -8.85 7.43 10.98
N LEU A 51 -8.28 7.18 9.80
CA LEU A 51 -8.90 7.53 8.53
C LEU A 51 -10.23 6.80 8.31
N ALA A 52 -10.28 5.51 8.63
CA ALA A 52 -11.49 4.71 8.48
C ALA A 52 -12.62 5.17 9.42
N SER A 53 -12.27 5.67 10.61
CA SER A 53 -13.24 6.13 11.61
C SER A 53 -13.55 7.63 11.52
N HIS A 54 -12.78 8.40 10.72
CA HIS A 54 -12.91 9.85 10.62
C HIS A 54 -14.33 10.26 10.17
N PRO A 55 -15.02 11.17 10.91
CA PRO A 55 -16.41 11.53 10.62
C PRO A 55 -16.65 12.00 9.18
N LEU A 56 -15.78 12.88 8.65
CA LEU A 56 -15.91 13.36 7.27
C LEU A 56 -15.74 12.24 6.24
N ILE A 57 -14.85 11.27 6.48
CA ILE A 57 -14.63 10.15 5.56
C ILE A 57 -15.85 9.23 5.57
N ARG A 58 -16.38 8.90 6.76
CA ARG A 58 -17.58 8.07 6.88
C ARG A 58 -18.81 8.72 6.23
N ALA A 59 -18.95 10.04 6.38
CA ALA A 59 -20.10 10.76 5.85
C ALA A 59 -20.02 10.98 4.33
N ARG A 60 -18.84 11.31 3.80
CA ARG A 60 -18.67 11.76 2.41
C ARG A 60 -18.03 10.73 1.48
N HIS A 61 -17.20 9.84 2.02
CA HIS A 61 -16.46 8.83 1.26
C HIS A 61 -16.54 7.45 1.95
N PRO A 62 -17.75 6.91 2.20
CA PRO A 62 -17.92 5.67 2.94
C PRO A 62 -17.20 4.47 2.32
N VAL A 63 -17.03 4.45 0.99
CA VAL A 63 -16.27 3.41 0.27
C VAL A 63 -14.80 3.34 0.73
N LEU A 64 -14.18 4.47 1.05
CA LEU A 64 -12.80 4.51 1.57
C LEU A 64 -12.73 3.91 2.97
N SER A 65 -13.68 4.25 3.84
CA SER A 65 -13.80 3.66 5.18
C SER A 65 -13.99 2.14 5.11
N GLN A 66 -14.89 1.67 4.25
CA GLN A 66 -15.15 0.25 4.05
C GLN A 66 -13.93 -0.52 3.55
N ALA A 67 -13.24 0.02 2.53
CA ALA A 67 -12.03 -0.60 1.99
C ALA A 67 -10.91 -0.70 3.04
N LEU A 68 -10.73 0.35 3.85
CA LEU A 68 -9.78 0.31 4.96
C LEU A 68 -10.13 -0.77 5.99
N LEU A 69 -11.41 -0.93 6.34
CA LEU A 69 -11.86 -1.89 7.35
C LEU A 69 -11.83 -3.34 6.86
N ALA A 70 -11.99 -3.57 5.55
CA ALA A 70 -11.92 -4.89 4.94
C ALA A 70 -10.48 -5.45 4.92
N GLY A 71 -9.48 -4.57 4.84
CA GLY A 71 -8.07 -4.95 4.75
C GLY A 71 -7.37 -5.12 6.10
N ALA A 72 -6.52 -6.14 6.21
CA ALA A 72 -5.62 -6.39 7.35
C ALA A 72 -6.33 -6.56 8.72
N SER A 73 -5.54 -6.57 9.80
CA SER A 73 -6.03 -6.62 11.18
C SER A 73 -6.10 -5.24 11.82
N GLY A 74 -6.81 -5.10 12.95
CA GLY A 74 -6.86 -3.85 13.71
C GLY A 74 -5.47 -3.36 14.14
N GLN A 75 -4.60 -4.27 14.58
CA GLN A 75 -3.22 -3.95 14.98
C GLN A 75 -2.42 -3.37 13.81
N LEU A 76 -2.54 -3.96 12.62
CA LEU A 76 -1.86 -3.46 11.43
C LEU A 76 -2.42 -2.11 10.99
N ARG A 77 -3.74 -1.90 11.05
CA ARG A 77 -4.37 -0.62 10.70
C ARG A 77 -4.04 0.52 11.67
N ASN A 78 -3.81 0.21 12.95
CA ASN A 78 -3.37 1.19 13.93
C ASN A 78 -1.95 1.71 13.65
N MET A 79 -1.13 0.94 12.92
CA MET A 79 0.23 1.33 12.58
C MET A 79 0.34 1.85 11.14
N ALA A 80 -0.32 1.20 10.18
CA ALA A 80 -0.28 1.58 8.78
C ALA A 80 -0.73 3.04 8.58
N THR A 81 -0.07 3.74 7.66
CA THR A 81 -0.40 5.12 7.31
C THR A 81 -0.91 5.20 5.87
N THR A 82 -1.63 6.26 5.52
CA THR A 82 -2.12 6.50 4.15
C THR A 82 -1.01 6.37 3.11
N GLY A 83 0.11 7.08 3.29
CA GLY A 83 1.24 7.00 2.35
C GLY A 83 1.88 5.61 2.32
N GLY A 84 2.01 4.94 3.47
CA GLY A 84 2.57 3.60 3.56
C GLY A 84 1.69 2.52 2.92
N ASN A 85 0.37 2.67 3.01
CA ASN A 85 -0.58 1.74 2.40
C ASN A 85 -0.59 1.86 0.87
N LEU A 86 -0.51 3.07 0.31
CA LEU A 86 -0.35 3.28 -1.13
C LEU A 86 0.95 2.68 -1.68
N LEU A 87 2.03 2.74 -0.90
CA LEU A 87 3.36 2.26 -1.33
C LEU A 87 3.65 0.80 -0.94
N GLN A 88 2.66 0.05 -0.46
CA GLN A 88 2.88 -1.34 -0.09
C GLN A 88 3.20 -2.19 -1.32
N ARG A 89 4.16 -3.11 -1.18
CA ARG A 89 4.55 -4.00 -2.29
C ARG A 89 3.67 -5.23 -2.37
N THR A 90 3.73 -5.90 -3.53
CA THR A 90 2.98 -7.12 -3.84
C THR A 90 3.22 -8.26 -2.83
N ARG A 91 2.23 -9.14 -2.70
CA ARG A 91 2.31 -10.38 -1.89
C ARG A 91 2.70 -11.62 -2.71
N CYS A 92 3.17 -11.43 -3.95
CA CYS A 92 3.68 -12.51 -4.78
C CYS A 92 4.76 -13.33 -4.03
N PRO A 93 4.60 -14.66 -3.88
CA PRO A 93 5.56 -15.48 -3.12
C PRO A 93 6.94 -15.52 -3.78
N TYR A 94 7.01 -15.50 -5.12
CA TYR A 94 8.26 -15.44 -5.88
C TYR A 94 9.03 -14.11 -5.69
N PHE A 95 8.30 -13.03 -5.38
CA PHE A 95 8.90 -11.75 -5.05
C PHE A 95 9.51 -11.76 -3.65
N GLN A 96 8.84 -12.43 -2.69
CA GLN A 96 9.25 -12.51 -1.29
C GLN A 96 10.37 -13.54 -1.04
N ASP A 97 10.45 -14.60 -1.84
CA ASP A 97 11.54 -15.59 -1.78
C ASP A 97 12.71 -15.18 -2.68
N LEU A 98 13.87 -14.91 -2.06
CA LEU A 98 15.09 -14.49 -2.76
C LEU A 98 15.68 -15.57 -3.66
N ALA A 99 15.36 -16.85 -3.44
CA ALA A 99 15.87 -17.96 -4.26
C ALA A 99 15.09 -18.15 -5.58
N LYS A 100 14.03 -17.36 -5.82
CA LYS A 100 13.18 -17.49 -7.01
C LYS A 100 13.43 -16.40 -8.05
N PRO A 101 13.30 -16.68 -9.36
CA PRO A 101 13.42 -15.66 -10.40
C PRO A 101 12.28 -14.63 -10.30
N CYS A 102 12.64 -13.33 -10.26
CA CYS A 102 11.67 -12.24 -10.12
C CYS A 102 12.19 -10.91 -10.70
N ASN A 103 11.72 -10.54 -11.90
CA ASN A 103 12.02 -9.27 -12.57
C ASN A 103 11.71 -8.04 -11.72
N LYS A 104 10.71 -8.11 -10.82
CA LYS A 104 10.35 -7.00 -9.93
C LYS A 104 11.40 -6.74 -8.84
N ARG A 105 12.24 -7.74 -8.54
CA ARG A 105 13.36 -7.65 -7.59
C ARG A 105 14.69 -7.45 -8.32
N GLU A 106 14.93 -8.23 -9.37
CA GLU A 106 16.13 -8.20 -10.18
C GLU A 106 15.75 -8.22 -11.67
N PRO A 107 15.83 -7.07 -12.38
CA PRO A 107 15.46 -6.98 -13.78
C PRO A 107 16.21 -7.99 -14.66
N GLY A 108 15.48 -8.73 -15.50
CA GLY A 108 16.05 -9.75 -16.39
C GLY A 108 16.12 -11.16 -15.81
N SER A 109 15.94 -11.34 -14.50
CA SER A 109 15.96 -12.65 -13.84
C SER A 109 14.75 -13.55 -14.19
N GLY A 110 13.72 -13.01 -14.86
CA GLY A 110 12.52 -13.73 -15.25
C GLY A 110 11.37 -13.62 -14.23
N CYS A 111 10.22 -14.21 -14.53
CA CYS A 111 9.05 -14.19 -13.66
C CYS A 111 8.63 -15.61 -13.29
N GLY A 112 9.07 -16.11 -12.13
CA GLY A 112 8.76 -17.46 -11.68
C GLY A 112 7.26 -17.74 -11.48
N ALA A 113 6.44 -16.70 -11.32
CA ALA A 113 5.00 -16.86 -11.17
C ALA A 113 4.31 -17.31 -12.45
N ARG A 114 4.80 -16.93 -13.65
CA ARG A 114 4.07 -17.17 -14.92
C ARG A 114 3.79 -18.64 -15.19
N GLU A 115 4.80 -19.47 -15.08
CA GLU A 115 4.70 -20.93 -15.27
C GLU A 115 4.57 -21.68 -13.93
N GLY A 116 4.42 -20.93 -12.82
CA GLY A 116 4.36 -21.45 -11.46
C GLY A 116 2.96 -21.33 -10.85
N VAL A 117 2.90 -21.20 -9.52
CA VAL A 117 1.64 -20.96 -8.80
C VAL A 117 1.22 -19.50 -8.99
N HIS A 118 0.22 -19.27 -9.84
CA HIS A 118 -0.26 -17.93 -10.19
C HIS A 118 -1.72 -17.64 -9.83
N ARG A 119 -2.36 -18.45 -8.98
CA ARG A 119 -3.77 -18.27 -8.60
C ARG A 119 -4.11 -16.85 -8.13
N ASP A 120 -3.22 -16.22 -7.35
CA ASP A 120 -3.45 -14.89 -6.75
C ASP A 120 -2.81 -13.74 -7.56
N HIS A 121 -2.52 -13.96 -8.84
CA HIS A 121 -1.86 -13.00 -9.73
C HIS A 121 -2.85 -12.29 -10.66
N ALA A 122 -2.36 -11.23 -11.31
CA ALA A 122 -3.18 -10.35 -12.13
C ALA A 122 -3.66 -11.04 -13.39
N VAL A 123 -4.95 -10.87 -13.70
CA VAL A 123 -5.57 -11.30 -14.97
C VAL A 123 -5.69 -10.17 -15.98
N LEU A 124 -5.55 -8.91 -15.54
CA LEU A 124 -5.61 -7.71 -16.38
C LEU A 124 -4.38 -6.83 -16.12
N GLY A 125 -3.96 -6.07 -17.14
CA GLY A 125 -2.90 -5.07 -17.02
C GLY A 125 -1.51 -5.62 -16.70
N HIS A 126 -1.29 -6.93 -16.87
CA HIS A 126 0.01 -7.56 -16.66
C HIS A 126 0.86 -7.56 -17.94
N SER A 127 2.12 -7.98 -17.82
CA SER A 127 3.03 -8.13 -18.96
C SER A 127 3.76 -9.47 -18.93
N ALA A 128 4.53 -9.76 -19.98
CA ALA A 128 5.42 -10.92 -20.00
C ALA A 128 6.50 -10.88 -18.90
N GLN A 129 6.78 -9.69 -18.35
CA GLN A 129 7.82 -9.48 -17.35
C GLN A 129 7.31 -9.64 -15.91
N CYS A 130 6.04 -9.36 -15.64
CA CYS A 130 5.48 -9.45 -14.29
C CYS A 130 3.95 -9.55 -14.32
N ILE A 131 3.42 -10.46 -13.49
CA ILE A 131 1.98 -10.69 -13.31
C ILE A 131 1.50 -10.37 -11.88
N ALA A 132 2.28 -9.63 -11.11
CA ALA A 132 1.95 -9.32 -9.72
C ALA A 132 0.80 -8.30 -9.57
N THR A 133 -0.07 -8.50 -8.58
CA THR A 133 -1.13 -7.56 -8.20
C THR A 133 -0.64 -6.50 -7.21
N HIS A 134 -1.34 -5.36 -7.16
CA HIS A 134 -1.27 -4.40 -6.06
C HIS A 134 -2.26 -4.82 -4.96
N PRO A 135 -1.83 -5.05 -3.71
CA PRO A 135 -2.66 -5.72 -2.71
C PRO A 135 -3.51 -4.77 -1.85
N SER A 136 -3.56 -3.46 -2.17
CA SER A 136 -4.24 -2.47 -1.33
C SER A 136 -5.73 -2.33 -1.68
N ASP A 137 -6.59 -2.64 -0.71
CA ASP A 137 -8.02 -2.30 -0.78
C ASP A 137 -8.24 -0.77 -0.78
N MET A 138 -7.47 -0.04 0.04
CA MET A 138 -7.56 1.42 0.14
C MET A 138 -7.26 2.11 -1.21
N ALA A 139 -6.26 1.62 -1.95
CA ALA A 139 -5.89 2.16 -3.25
C ALA A 139 -7.00 1.97 -4.28
N VAL A 140 -7.76 0.87 -4.21
CA VAL A 140 -8.93 0.65 -5.07
C VAL A 140 -10.00 1.72 -4.80
N ALA A 141 -10.33 1.97 -3.53
CA ALA A 141 -11.29 3.01 -3.17
C ALA A 141 -10.81 4.41 -3.56
N LEU A 142 -9.53 4.73 -3.36
CA LEU A 142 -8.95 6.02 -3.76
C LEU A 142 -8.97 6.22 -5.28
N ALA A 143 -8.66 5.18 -6.05
CA ALA A 143 -8.73 5.24 -7.52
C ALA A 143 -10.17 5.47 -8.00
N ALA A 144 -11.16 4.80 -7.38
CA ALA A 144 -12.58 5.00 -7.71
C ALA A 144 -13.11 6.39 -7.30
N LEU A 145 -12.42 7.09 -6.40
CA LEU A 145 -12.74 8.44 -5.94
C LEU A 145 -11.94 9.52 -6.68
N ASP A 146 -11.19 9.17 -7.75
CA ASP A 146 -10.30 10.06 -8.49
C ASP A 146 -9.31 10.82 -7.58
N ALA A 147 -8.82 10.15 -6.53
CA ALA A 147 -7.91 10.75 -5.58
C ALA A 147 -6.58 11.16 -6.24
N GLN A 148 -6.05 12.31 -5.83
CA GLN A 148 -4.76 12.82 -6.29
C GLN A 148 -3.69 12.63 -5.21
N VAL A 149 -2.46 12.32 -5.65
CA VAL A 149 -1.29 12.23 -4.78
C VAL A 149 -0.50 13.54 -4.86
N GLU A 150 -0.25 14.15 -3.71
CA GLU A 150 0.63 15.32 -3.55
C GLU A 150 2.00 14.83 -3.06
N LEU A 151 3.07 15.19 -3.79
CA LEU A 151 4.46 14.78 -3.54
C LEU A 151 5.29 15.94 -2.98
#